data_AF-A0A6G3D041-F1
#
_entry.id   AF-A0A6G3D041-F1
#
_cell.length_a   1.000
_cell.length_b   1.000
_cell.length_c   1.000
_cell.angle_alpha   90.00
_cell.angle_beta   90.00
_cell.angle_gamma   90.00
#
_symmetry.space_group_name_H-M   'P 1'
#
loop_
_entity.id
_entity.type
_entity.pdbx_description
1 polymer ?
#
loop_
_entity_poly.entity_id
_entity_poly.type
_entity_poly.pdbx_seq_one_letter_code
_entity_poly.pdbx_strand_id
1 'polypeptide(L)'
;VERHGQVLRATVEASAAGTHRLAGADGGHRYHGTVRIDDPLAPLPVDGDWTLTLEREGAEPVTGPLGSWTEHDELFSGSGTYTTDIDVDAARLDGRRVLLDLGDVRDVAEVSVNGTALPPLLWAPFVADVTGHLGAGRNTLRVRVANTLSNERKKPLPSGLLGPVTLRFRRRTTVELRRV
;
A
#
# COMPACT_ATOMS: atom_id res chain seq x y z
N VAL A 1 -13.17 7.95 19.57
CA VAL A 1 -14.55 7.60 20.01
C VAL A 1 -14.92 8.61 21.06
N GLU A 2 -16.10 9.20 20.95
CA GLU A 2 -16.56 10.29 21.80
C GLU A 2 -17.92 9.94 22.42
N ARG A 3 -18.15 10.34 23.66
CA ARG A 3 -19.41 10.10 24.35
C ARG A 3 -20.38 11.25 24.09
N HIS A 4 -21.55 10.95 23.56
CA HIS A 4 -22.63 11.93 23.36
C HIS A 4 -23.89 11.45 24.09
N GLY A 5 -24.05 11.89 25.35
CA GLY A 5 -25.15 11.44 26.19
C GLY A 5 -25.09 9.94 26.48
N GLN A 6 -26.07 9.18 25.98
CA GLN A 6 -26.18 7.73 26.15
C GLN A 6 -25.64 6.91 24.96
N VAL A 7 -25.05 7.58 23.96
CA VAL A 7 -24.44 6.91 22.79
C VAL A 7 -22.93 7.17 22.74
N LEU A 8 -22.21 6.22 22.14
CA LEU A 8 -20.81 6.41 21.74
C LEU A 8 -20.77 6.72 20.25
N ARG A 9 -20.09 7.79 19.87
CA ARG A 9 -19.81 8.13 18.47
C ARG A 9 -18.40 7.66 18.12
N ALA A 10 -18.31 6.73 17.19
CA ALA A 10 -17.05 6.14 16.75
C ALA A 10 -16.77 6.54 15.29
N THR A 11 -15.62 7.16 15.05
CA THR A 11 -15.08 7.29 13.69
C THR A 11 -14.26 6.05 13.40
N VAL A 12 -14.61 5.37 12.31
CA VAL A 12 -13.98 4.11 11.88
C VAL A 12 -13.52 4.20 10.44
N GLU A 13 -12.51 3.42 10.10
CA GLU A 13 -11.95 3.33 8.76
C GLU A 13 -12.28 1.95 8.18
N ALA A 14 -13.17 1.91 7.20
CA ALA A 14 -13.60 0.68 6.53
C ALA A 14 -12.62 0.26 5.44
N SER A 15 -12.42 -1.04 5.28
CA SER A 15 -11.62 -1.66 4.18
C SER A 15 -12.44 -2.33 3.10
N ALA A 16 -13.71 -2.56 3.36
CA ALA A 16 -14.56 -3.40 2.53
C ALA A 16 -16.00 -2.89 2.58
N ALA A 17 -16.70 -3.06 1.47
CA ALA A 17 -18.12 -2.84 1.39
C ALA A 17 -18.90 -3.77 2.34
N GLY A 18 -20.18 -3.46 2.55
CA GLY A 18 -21.12 -4.29 3.29
C GLY A 18 -21.47 -3.77 4.67
N THR A 19 -22.13 -4.62 5.44
CA THR A 19 -22.66 -4.29 6.76
C THR A 19 -21.71 -4.79 7.84
N HIS A 20 -21.13 -3.86 8.59
CA HIS A 20 -20.18 -4.15 9.66
C HIS A 20 -20.81 -3.88 11.01
N ARG A 21 -20.73 -4.85 11.92
CA ARG A 21 -21.18 -4.69 13.30
C ARG A 21 -20.02 -4.21 14.17
N LEU A 22 -20.30 -3.21 15.01
CA LEU A 22 -19.35 -2.67 15.95
C LEU A 22 -19.84 -2.92 17.37
N ALA A 23 -18.89 -3.24 18.25
CA ALA A 23 -19.11 -3.35 19.68
C ALA A 23 -18.07 -2.52 20.42
N GLY A 24 -18.48 -1.89 21.50
CA GLY A 24 -17.62 -1.12 22.40
C GLY A 24 -18.07 -1.27 23.84
N ALA A 25 -17.20 -0.88 24.77
CA ALA A 25 -17.52 -0.81 26.19
C ALA A 25 -16.99 0.50 26.78
N ASP A 26 -17.76 1.12 27.64
CA ASP A 26 -17.40 2.35 28.36
C ASP A 26 -18.12 2.43 29.70
N GLY A 27 -17.39 2.69 30.78
CA GLY A 27 -17.94 2.81 32.14
C GLY A 27 -18.78 1.61 32.60
N GLY A 28 -18.39 0.38 32.28
CA GLY A 28 -19.12 -0.85 32.63
C GLY A 28 -20.32 -1.19 31.74
N HIS A 29 -20.63 -0.34 30.76
CA HIS A 29 -21.73 -0.54 29.82
C HIS A 29 -21.22 -1.04 28.48
N ARG A 30 -22.05 -1.85 27.80
CA ARG A 30 -21.78 -2.32 26.44
C ARG A 30 -22.56 -1.49 25.43
N TYR A 31 -21.99 -1.30 24.25
CA TYR A 31 -22.59 -0.53 23.17
C TYR A 31 -22.45 -1.30 21.87
N HIS A 32 -23.52 -1.33 21.08
CA HIS A 32 -23.51 -1.93 19.75
C HIS A 32 -23.99 -0.93 18.70
N GLY A 33 -23.46 -1.05 17.49
CA GLY A 33 -23.92 -0.30 16.33
C GLY A 33 -23.58 -1.05 15.05
N THR A 34 -24.14 -0.56 13.95
CA THR A 34 -23.92 -1.14 12.63
C THR A 34 -23.65 -0.01 11.66
N VAL A 35 -22.73 -0.24 10.74
CA VAL A 35 -22.48 0.66 9.62
C VAL A 35 -22.57 -0.10 8.32
N ARG A 36 -23.21 0.53 7.34
CA ARG A 36 -23.27 0.04 5.97
C ARG A 36 -22.32 0.86 5.11
N ILE A 37 -21.43 0.18 4.40
CA ILE A 37 -20.49 0.77 3.46
C ILE A 37 -20.92 0.33 2.05
N ASP A 38 -21.53 1.25 1.31
CA ASP A 38 -21.90 1.00 -0.10
C ASP A 38 -20.74 1.26 -1.07
N ASP A 39 -19.67 1.90 -0.57
CA ASP A 39 -18.43 2.06 -1.33
C ASP A 39 -17.79 0.69 -1.57
N PRO A 40 -17.54 0.27 -2.82
CA PRO A 40 -16.97 -1.03 -3.12
C PRO A 40 -15.63 -1.27 -2.41
N LEU A 41 -14.80 -0.22 -2.26
CA LEU A 41 -13.44 -0.29 -1.72
C LEU A 41 -12.59 -1.43 -2.33
N ALA A 42 -12.95 -1.87 -3.54
CA ALA A 42 -12.31 -2.98 -4.22
C ALA A 42 -10.85 -2.64 -4.49
N PRO A 43 -9.89 -3.46 -4.01
CA PRO A 43 -8.47 -3.26 -4.31
C PRO A 43 -8.24 -3.16 -5.81
N LEU A 44 -7.29 -2.33 -6.21
CA LEU A 44 -6.84 -2.21 -7.59
C LEU A 44 -5.41 -2.76 -7.66
N PRO A 45 -5.21 -3.97 -8.21
CA PRO A 45 -3.87 -4.48 -8.47
C PRO A 45 -3.09 -3.53 -9.37
N VAL A 46 -1.79 -3.37 -9.09
CA VAL A 46 -0.86 -2.67 -9.98
C VAL A 46 -0.16 -3.72 -10.83
N ASP A 47 -0.97 -4.34 -11.69
CA ASP A 47 -0.56 -5.42 -12.58
C ASP A 47 0.11 -4.87 -13.84
N GLY A 48 0.78 -5.76 -14.59
CA GLY A 48 1.49 -5.42 -15.80
C GLY A 48 3.00 -5.33 -15.58
N ASP A 49 3.68 -4.85 -16.61
CA ASP A 49 5.13 -4.82 -16.61
C ASP A 49 5.67 -3.64 -15.80
N TRP A 50 6.75 -3.91 -15.08
CA TRP A 50 7.57 -2.94 -14.40
C TRP A 50 8.93 -2.89 -15.09
N THR A 51 9.46 -1.68 -15.25
CA THR A 51 10.84 -1.48 -15.70
C THR A 51 11.74 -1.40 -14.47
N LEU A 52 12.62 -2.38 -14.31
CA LEU A 52 13.68 -2.44 -13.32
C LEU A 52 14.99 -1.90 -13.90
N THR A 53 15.62 -0.97 -13.20
CA THR A 53 17.02 -0.56 -13.44
C THR A 53 17.83 -0.76 -12.16
N LEU A 54 18.84 -1.63 -12.20
CA LEU A 54 19.79 -1.78 -11.09
C LEU A 54 20.73 -0.57 -11.03
N GLU A 55 20.99 -0.06 -9.83
CA GLU A 55 21.85 1.10 -9.61
C GLU A 55 23.33 0.70 -9.65
N ARG A 56 23.82 0.48 -10.87
CA ARG A 56 25.23 0.29 -11.18
C ARG A 56 25.55 0.87 -12.55
N GLU A 57 26.84 1.12 -12.78
CA GLU A 57 27.32 1.56 -14.08
C GLU A 57 27.00 0.52 -15.17
N GLY A 58 26.48 0.98 -16.31
CA GLY A 58 26.16 0.13 -17.45
C GLY A 58 24.93 -0.77 -17.29
N ALA A 59 24.11 -0.61 -16.24
CA ALA A 59 22.88 -1.38 -16.11
C ALA A 59 21.86 -1.01 -17.20
N GLU A 60 21.44 -2.01 -17.97
CA GLU A 60 20.32 -1.88 -18.91
C GLU A 60 18.98 -2.11 -18.18
N PRO A 61 17.93 -1.34 -18.50
CA PRO A 61 16.61 -1.57 -17.93
C PRO A 61 16.01 -2.90 -18.40
N VAL A 62 15.40 -3.64 -17.48
CA VAL A 62 14.66 -4.88 -17.77
C VAL A 62 13.18 -4.61 -17.54
N THR A 63 12.33 -4.92 -18.51
CA THR A 63 10.87 -4.75 -18.40
C THR A 63 10.19 -6.11 -18.39
N GLY A 64 9.32 -6.33 -17.40
CA GLY A 64 8.59 -7.58 -17.23
C GLY A 64 7.78 -7.60 -15.93
N PRO A 65 7.23 -8.76 -15.53
CA PRO A 65 6.52 -8.87 -14.27
C PRO A 65 7.44 -8.65 -13.08
N LEU A 66 6.84 -8.34 -11.93
CA LEU A 66 7.56 -8.28 -10.65
C LEU A 66 8.15 -9.65 -10.29
N GLY A 67 9.26 -9.63 -9.57
CA GLY A 67 10.03 -10.82 -9.23
C GLY A 67 11.32 -10.48 -8.53
N SER A 68 12.09 -11.51 -8.17
CA SER A 68 13.41 -11.30 -7.60
C SER A 68 14.38 -10.88 -8.70
N TRP A 69 15.09 -9.77 -8.52
CA TRP A 69 16.10 -9.36 -9.51
C TRP A 69 17.29 -10.33 -9.57
N THR A 70 17.38 -11.30 -8.65
CA THR A 70 18.37 -12.39 -8.72
C THR A 70 18.20 -13.27 -9.95
N GLU A 71 17.04 -13.23 -10.61
CA GLU A 71 16.81 -13.88 -11.90
C GLU A 71 17.57 -13.20 -13.05
N HIS A 72 17.92 -11.92 -12.88
CA HIS A 72 18.70 -11.14 -13.84
C HIS A 72 20.15 -10.98 -13.41
N ASP A 73 20.39 -10.84 -12.10
CA ASP A 73 21.72 -10.79 -11.51
C ASP A 73 21.73 -11.37 -10.09
N GLU A 74 22.14 -12.63 -10.00
CA GLU A 74 22.13 -13.41 -8.76
C GLU A 74 23.01 -12.80 -7.65
N LEU A 75 24.11 -12.15 -8.01
CA LEU A 75 25.11 -11.64 -7.06
C LEU A 75 24.97 -10.14 -6.78
N PHE A 76 24.01 -9.46 -7.39
CA PHE A 76 23.81 -8.03 -7.17
C PHE A 76 23.34 -7.74 -5.75
N SER A 77 24.14 -6.92 -5.06
CA SER A 77 23.78 -6.23 -3.83
C SER A 77 23.84 -4.72 -4.07
N GLY A 78 22.85 -4.00 -3.57
CA GLY A 78 22.71 -2.57 -3.82
C GLY A 78 21.25 -2.17 -3.91
N SER A 79 20.92 -1.32 -4.88
CA SER A 79 19.56 -0.83 -5.06
C SER A 79 19.09 -1.01 -6.50
N GLY A 80 17.79 -1.22 -6.67
CA GLY A 80 17.13 -1.29 -7.97
C GLY A 80 15.87 -0.45 -7.95
N THR A 81 15.66 0.31 -9.01
CA THR A 81 14.48 1.17 -9.18
C THR A 81 13.50 0.50 -10.14
N TYR A 82 12.29 0.24 -9.64
CA TYR A 82 11.14 -0.24 -10.40
C TYR A 82 10.26 0.95 -10.78
N THR A 83 9.85 1.07 -12.04
CA THR A 83 8.91 2.09 -12.51
C THR A 83 7.78 1.45 -13.30
N THR A 84 6.55 1.89 -13.07
CA THR A 84 5.39 1.55 -13.91
C THR A 84 4.39 2.71 -13.91
N ASP A 85 3.40 2.63 -14.78
CA ASP A 85 2.27 3.55 -14.84
C ASP A 85 0.96 2.81 -14.53
N ILE A 86 0.05 3.51 -13.85
CA ILE A 86 -1.29 3.01 -13.57
C ILE A 86 -2.35 4.06 -13.85
N ASP A 87 -3.44 3.64 -14.50
CA ASP A 87 -4.63 4.46 -14.67
C ASP A 87 -5.58 4.30 -13.47
N VAL A 88 -5.97 5.43 -12.89
CA VAL A 88 -6.88 5.47 -11.74
C VAL A 88 -8.10 6.32 -12.06
N ASP A 89 -9.29 5.72 -11.97
CA ASP A 89 -10.55 6.44 -12.13
C ASP A 89 -10.73 7.50 -11.04
N ALA A 90 -11.24 8.68 -11.40
CA ALA A 90 -11.56 9.74 -10.43
C ALA A 90 -12.49 9.25 -9.30
N ALA A 91 -13.45 8.39 -9.62
CA ALA A 91 -14.38 7.80 -8.65
C ALA A 91 -13.70 6.91 -7.60
N ARG A 92 -12.46 6.46 -7.84
CA ARG A 92 -11.68 5.68 -6.88
C ARG A 92 -10.97 6.55 -5.83
N LEU A 93 -10.78 7.84 -6.12
CA LEU A 93 -10.05 8.77 -5.27
C LEU A 93 -10.97 9.59 -4.36
N ASP A 94 -12.24 9.76 -4.75
CA ASP A 94 -13.20 10.63 -4.06
C ASP A 94 -13.44 10.24 -2.59
N GLY A 95 -12.99 11.10 -1.67
CA GLY A 95 -13.17 10.93 -0.23
C GLY A 95 -12.51 9.68 0.37
N ARG A 96 -11.62 9.02 -0.38
CA ARG A 96 -10.94 7.80 0.06
C ARG A 96 -9.52 8.10 0.52
N ARG A 97 -9.09 7.36 1.53
CA ARG A 97 -7.67 7.19 1.83
C ARG A 97 -7.15 6.05 0.96
N VAL A 98 -6.02 6.25 0.30
CA VAL A 98 -5.43 5.30 -0.65
C VAL A 98 -4.08 4.84 -0.15
N LEU A 99 -3.91 3.53 -0.03
CA LEU A 99 -2.67 2.91 0.42
C LEU A 99 -2.06 2.12 -0.73
N LEU A 100 -0.78 2.33 -1.02
CA LEU A 100 0.00 1.47 -1.91
C LEU A 100 0.66 0.39 -1.08
N ASP A 101 0.14 -0.84 -1.19
CA ASP A 101 0.69 -2.04 -0.57
C ASP A 101 1.66 -2.68 -1.54
N LEU A 102 2.95 -2.75 -1.18
CA LEU A 102 4.00 -3.30 -2.04
C LEU A 102 4.09 -4.82 -1.98
N GLY A 103 3.37 -5.49 -1.07
CA GLY A 103 3.50 -6.93 -0.86
C GLY A 103 4.85 -7.31 -0.24
N ASP A 104 5.54 -8.28 -0.84
CA ASP A 104 6.88 -8.71 -0.41
C ASP A 104 7.97 -7.82 -1.04
N VAL A 105 8.82 -7.26 -0.19
CA VAL A 105 9.97 -6.40 -0.52
C VAL A 105 11.19 -6.94 0.20
N ARG A 106 12.32 -7.00 -0.50
CA ARG A 106 13.61 -7.47 0.02
C ARG A 106 14.69 -6.42 -0.22
N ASP A 107 15.00 -5.55 0.74
CA ASP A 107 14.55 -5.53 2.14
C ASP A 107 13.92 -4.21 2.61
N VAL A 108 14.26 -3.08 1.97
CA VAL A 108 13.66 -1.77 2.27
C VAL A 108 13.26 -1.07 0.98
N ALA A 109 12.25 -0.19 1.05
CA ALA A 109 11.74 0.50 -0.13
C ALA A 109 11.54 2.01 0.10
N GLU A 110 11.80 2.78 -0.94
CA GLU A 110 11.40 4.18 -1.08
C GLU A 110 10.37 4.29 -2.21
N VAL A 111 9.24 4.91 -1.92
CA VAL A 111 8.15 5.09 -2.88
C VAL A 111 8.11 6.54 -3.33
N SER A 112 7.90 6.75 -4.64
CA SER A 112 7.51 8.03 -5.18
C SER A 112 6.33 7.88 -6.14
N VAL A 113 5.42 8.85 -6.10
CA VAL A 113 4.23 8.90 -6.94
C VAL A 113 4.23 10.24 -7.68
N ASN A 114 4.14 10.21 -9.00
CA ASN A 114 4.17 11.40 -9.85
C ASN A 114 5.36 12.34 -9.51
N GLY A 115 6.53 11.75 -9.23
CA GLY A 115 7.75 12.47 -8.87
C GLY A 115 7.85 12.96 -7.42
N THR A 116 6.80 12.79 -6.60
CA THR A 116 6.83 13.16 -5.18
C THR A 116 7.28 11.97 -4.34
N ALA A 117 8.41 12.10 -3.65
CA ALA A 117 8.94 11.09 -2.75
C ALA A 117 8.16 11.04 -1.41
N LEU A 118 7.94 9.83 -0.91
CA LEU A 118 7.25 9.56 0.36
C LEU A 118 8.26 9.07 1.41
N PRO A 119 7.88 9.03 2.71
CA PRO A 119 8.73 8.45 3.74
C PRO A 119 9.14 6.99 3.41
N PRO A 120 10.38 6.60 3.73
CA PRO A 120 10.87 5.25 3.42
C PRO A 120 10.17 4.17 4.26
N LEU A 121 10.05 2.99 3.67
CA LEU A 121 9.48 1.78 4.28
C LEU A 121 10.62 0.83 4.67
N LEU A 122 10.88 0.76 5.98
CA LEU A 122 12.04 0.06 6.53
C LEU A 122 11.73 -1.35 7.03
N TRP A 123 10.45 -1.72 7.16
CA TRP A 123 10.01 -3.04 7.57
C TRP A 123 8.55 -3.29 7.15
N ALA A 124 8.16 -4.57 7.11
CA ALA A 124 6.80 -4.98 6.81
C ALA A 124 5.81 -4.54 7.91
N PRO A 125 4.55 -4.20 7.56
CA PRO A 125 3.99 -4.20 6.21
C PRO A 125 4.52 -3.02 5.37
N PHE A 126 4.93 -3.29 4.12
CA PHE A 126 5.47 -2.30 3.20
C PHE A 126 4.34 -1.50 2.52
N VAL A 127 3.70 -0.63 3.30
CA VAL A 127 2.52 0.11 2.87
C VAL A 127 2.76 1.62 2.97
N ALA A 128 2.66 2.31 1.84
CA ALA A 128 2.74 3.77 1.77
C ALA A 128 1.34 4.38 1.70
N ASP A 129 1.11 5.48 2.43
CA ASP A 129 -0.08 6.31 2.24
C ASP A 129 0.13 7.23 1.04
N VAL A 130 -0.61 6.98 -0.04
CA VAL A 130 -0.51 7.73 -1.31
C VAL A 130 -1.70 8.68 -1.50
N THR A 131 -2.46 8.93 -0.43
CA THR A 131 -3.62 9.83 -0.46
C THR A 131 -3.20 11.22 -0.91
N GLY A 132 -3.87 11.75 -1.94
CA GLY A 132 -3.58 13.08 -2.49
C GLY A 132 -2.36 13.15 -3.42
N HIS A 133 -1.62 12.05 -3.58
CA HIS A 133 -0.50 11.97 -4.54
C HIS A 133 -0.91 11.38 -5.90
N LEU A 134 -2.04 10.68 -5.95
CA LEU A 134 -2.64 10.16 -7.17
C LEU A 134 -3.64 11.17 -7.78
N GLY A 135 -3.63 11.29 -9.10
CA GLY A 135 -4.63 12.00 -9.91
C GLY A 135 -5.52 11.04 -10.69
N ALA A 136 -6.59 11.58 -11.28
CA ALA A 136 -7.41 10.82 -12.23
C ALA A 136 -6.65 10.58 -13.54
N GLY A 137 -6.76 9.36 -14.09
CA GLY A 137 -6.00 8.92 -15.26
C GLY A 137 -4.62 8.38 -14.88
N ARG A 138 -3.62 8.62 -15.74
CA ARG A 138 -2.29 8.04 -15.62
C ARG A 138 -1.50 8.61 -14.45
N ASN A 139 -0.93 7.72 -13.65
CA ASN A 139 -0.01 8.02 -12.56
C ASN A 139 1.26 7.20 -12.70
N THR A 140 2.42 7.81 -12.51
CA THR A 140 3.69 7.11 -12.51
C THR A 140 4.07 6.71 -11.09
N LEU A 141 4.28 5.42 -10.87
CA LEU A 141 4.77 4.86 -9.63
C LEU A 141 6.25 4.50 -9.80
N ARG A 142 7.06 4.87 -8.81
CA ARG A 142 8.46 4.43 -8.72
C ARG A 142 8.75 3.90 -7.33
N VAL A 143 9.35 2.72 -7.28
CA VAL A 143 9.76 2.04 -6.05
C VAL A 143 11.24 1.72 -6.15
N ARG A 144 12.05 2.36 -5.30
CA ARG A 144 13.47 2.05 -5.17
C ARG A 144 13.64 1.07 -4.03
N VAL A 145 14.17 -0.12 -4.30
CA VAL A 145 14.40 -1.17 -3.30
C VAL A 145 15.89 -1.31 -3.06
N ALA A 146 16.30 -1.53 -1.81
CA ALA A 146 17.66 -1.90 -1.44
C ALA A 146 17.68 -3.24 -0.69
N ASN A 147 18.60 -4.13 -1.06
CA ASN A 147 18.85 -5.39 -0.36
C ASN A 147 20.11 -5.31 0.52
N THR A 148 20.42 -6.40 1.22
CA THR A 148 21.69 -6.54 1.97
C THR A 148 22.87 -6.93 1.06
N LEU A 149 24.08 -6.89 1.63
CA LEU A 149 25.33 -7.39 1.00
C LEU A 149 25.41 -8.92 0.85
N SER A 150 24.35 -9.66 1.16
CA SER A 150 24.38 -11.13 1.18
C SER A 150 24.73 -11.72 -0.19
N ASN A 151 24.12 -11.18 -1.25
CA ASN A 151 24.28 -11.68 -2.62
C ASN A 151 25.72 -11.51 -3.10
N GLU A 152 26.30 -10.31 -2.96
CA GLU A 152 27.70 -10.03 -3.31
C GLU A 152 28.68 -10.93 -2.53
N ARG A 153 28.33 -11.27 -1.28
CA ARG A 153 29.08 -12.22 -0.44
C ARG A 153 28.86 -13.69 -0.78
N LYS A 154 28.34 -13.98 -1.98
CA LYS A 154 28.08 -15.33 -2.51
C LYS A 154 27.07 -16.11 -1.67
N LYS A 155 26.09 -15.41 -1.08
CA LYS A 155 24.96 -15.98 -0.35
C LYS A 155 23.66 -15.37 -0.90
N PRO A 156 23.27 -15.72 -2.14
CA PRO A 156 22.15 -15.10 -2.81
C PRO A 156 20.84 -15.35 -2.06
N LEU A 157 20.08 -14.27 -1.87
CA LEU A 157 18.75 -14.25 -1.30
C LEU A 157 17.81 -13.53 -2.28
N PRO A 158 16.52 -13.92 -2.34
CA PRO A 158 15.53 -13.17 -3.10
C PRO A 158 15.60 -11.68 -2.75
N SER A 159 15.60 -10.82 -3.76
CA SER A 159 15.92 -9.39 -3.62
C SER A 159 15.08 -8.54 -4.57
N GLY A 160 14.63 -7.37 -4.11
CA GLY A 160 13.84 -6.45 -4.93
C GLY A 160 12.36 -6.36 -4.55
N LEU A 161 11.52 -6.01 -5.52
CA LEU A 161 10.07 -5.87 -5.37
C LEU A 161 9.39 -7.13 -5.89
N LEU A 162 9.02 -8.03 -4.98
CA LEU A 162 8.42 -9.32 -5.33
C LEU A 162 6.90 -9.21 -5.48
N GLY A 163 6.28 -8.25 -4.79
CA GLY A 163 4.84 -8.00 -4.91
C GLY A 163 3.97 -9.00 -4.14
N PRO A 164 2.67 -9.11 -4.49
CA PRO A 164 1.97 -8.28 -5.46
C PRO A 164 1.85 -6.83 -4.97
N VAL A 165 1.84 -5.88 -5.91
CA VAL A 165 1.61 -4.45 -5.59
C VAL A 165 0.13 -4.14 -5.78
N THR A 166 -0.49 -3.44 -4.83
CA THR A 166 -1.93 -3.19 -4.84
C THR A 166 -2.27 -1.83 -4.25
N LEU A 167 -3.13 -1.07 -4.93
CA LEU A 167 -3.81 0.08 -4.34
C LEU A 167 -5.01 -0.40 -3.51
N ARG A 168 -4.98 -0.13 -2.20
CA ARG A 168 -6.06 -0.44 -1.25
C ARG A 168 -6.78 0.84 -0.84
N PHE A 169 -8.10 0.80 -0.91
CA PHE A 169 -8.94 1.96 -0.60
C PHE A 169 -9.55 1.83 0.79
N ARG A 170 -9.60 2.95 1.51
CA ARG A 170 -10.22 3.05 2.83
C ARG A 170 -11.19 4.21 2.88
N ARG A 171 -12.28 4.04 3.63
CA ARG A 171 -13.27 5.10 3.83
C ARG A 171 -13.51 5.34 5.31
N ARG A 172 -13.38 6.60 5.73
CA ARG A 172 -13.75 7.02 7.07
C ARG A 172 -15.24 7.29 7.14
N THR A 173 -15.85 6.82 8.21
CA THR A 173 -17.27 7.05 8.50
C THR A 173 -17.48 7.13 10.00
N THR A 174 -18.57 7.76 10.41
CA THR A 174 -18.92 7.90 11.81
C THR A 174 -20.18 7.11 12.12
N VAL A 175 -20.12 6.33 13.19
CA VAL A 175 -21.17 5.41 13.60
C VAL A 175 -21.57 5.72 15.03
N GLU A 176 -22.87 5.71 15.30
CA GLU A 176 -23.39 5.75 16.66
C GLU A 176 -23.56 4.33 17.20
N LEU A 177 -22.98 4.08 18.37
CA LEU A 177 -23.16 2.85 19.13
C LEU A 177 -24.12 3.14 20.26
N ARG A 178 -25.19 2.35 20.34
CA ARG A 178 -26.22 2.47 21.37
C ARG A 178 -25.95 1.49 22.48
N ARG A 179 -26.19 1.92 23.71
CA ARG A 179 -26.05 1.08 24.90
C ARG A 179 -26.99 -0.13 24.80
N VAL A 180 -26.50 -1.29 25.20
CA VAL A 180 -27.23 -2.56 25.34
C VAL A 180 -27.20 -3.06 26.77
#